data_AF-A0AAF0QRM6-F1
#
_entry.id   AF-A0AAF0QRM6-F1
#
_cell.length_a   1.000
_cell.length_b   1.000
_cell.length_c   1.000
_cell.angle_alpha   90.00
_cell.angle_beta   90.00
_cell.angle_gamma   90.00
#
_symmetry.space_group_name_H-M   'P 1'
#
loop_
_entity.id
_entity.type
_entity.pdbx_description
1 polymer ?
#
loop_
_entity_poly.entity_id
_entity_poly.type
_entity_poly.pdbx_seq_one_letter_code
_entity_poly.pdbx_strand_id
1 'polypeptide(L)'
;MDGVEERAEFTQRNLQVISPNVEAWLTSVAITTADVMEAQKIMEVGTLPEKEAQILFRQKASNLVDNPSLFDIAKDVAKECKGLPFAIITVAGELKQKTKPSWEDALKQLCDAKTRNIPGVHSKVYKF
;
A
#
# COMPACT_ATOMS: atom_id res chain seq x y z
N MET A 1 25.94 35.71 3.34
CA MET A 1 26.43 34.40 3.82
C MET A 1 25.22 33.50 3.90
N ASP A 2 25.28 32.38 3.20
CA ASP A 2 24.14 31.49 2.97
C ASP A 2 23.91 30.62 4.23
N GLY A 3 22.65 30.51 4.69
CA GLY A 3 22.31 29.81 5.94
C GLY A 3 22.60 28.30 5.90
N VAL A 4 22.87 27.76 4.71
CA VAL A 4 23.36 26.39 4.50
C VAL A 4 24.81 26.24 4.98
N GLU A 5 25.63 27.26 4.77
CA GLU A 5 27.06 27.25 5.11
C GLU A 5 27.28 27.40 6.63
N GLU A 6 26.49 28.23 7.29
CA GLU A 6 26.50 28.39 8.75
C GLU A 6 26.08 27.09 9.48
N ARG A 7 25.12 26.34 8.91
CA ARG A 7 24.72 25.02 9.43
C ARG A 7 25.82 23.97 9.28
N ALA A 8 26.54 23.97 8.16
CA ALA A 8 27.65 23.05 7.95
C ALA A 8 28.78 23.30 8.96
N GLU A 9 29.12 24.57 9.20
CA GLU A 9 30.14 24.95 10.18
C GLU A 9 29.75 24.61 11.64
N PHE A 10 28.49 24.82 12.02
CA PHE A 10 28.01 24.49 13.37
C PHE A 10 28.05 22.98 13.62
N THR A 11 27.71 22.19 12.61
CA THR A 11 27.78 20.72 12.67
C THR A 11 29.24 20.26 12.83
N GLN A 12 30.16 20.89 12.09
CA GLN A 12 31.59 20.57 12.14
C GLN A 12 32.26 20.92 13.48
N ARG A 13 31.89 22.05 14.10
CA ARG A 13 32.41 22.42 15.45
C ARG A 13 31.92 21.46 16.54
N ASN A 14 30.66 21.01 16.47
CA ASN A 14 30.12 20.08 17.48
C ASN A 14 30.69 18.66 17.32
N LEU A 15 30.94 18.21 16.09
CA LEU A 15 31.61 16.93 15.82
C LEU A 15 32.98 16.81 16.51
N GLN A 16 33.71 17.92 16.63
CA GLN A 16 35.03 17.96 17.29
C GLN A 16 34.95 17.87 18.83
N VAL A 17 33.77 18.04 19.43
CA VAL A 17 33.55 18.02 20.89
C VAL A 17 32.97 16.67 21.36
N ILE A 18 32.47 15.87 20.43
CA ILE A 18 31.81 14.61 20.73
C ILE A 18 32.85 13.49 20.84
N SER A 19 32.69 12.63 21.85
CA SER A 19 33.58 11.47 22.04
C SER A 19 33.57 10.58 20.79
N PRO A 20 34.73 10.01 20.37
CA PRO A 20 34.80 9.13 19.20
C PRO A 20 33.78 7.99 19.21
N ASN A 21 33.41 7.50 20.39
CA ASN A 21 32.42 6.45 20.55
C ASN A 21 30.98 6.92 20.25
N VAL A 22 30.66 8.17 20.59
CA VAL A 22 29.36 8.78 20.29
C VAL A 22 29.26 9.14 18.82
N GLU A 23 30.33 9.62 18.20
CA GLU A 23 30.41 9.86 16.76
C GLU A 23 30.21 8.57 15.95
N ALA A 24 30.89 7.48 16.34
CA ALA A 24 30.72 6.18 15.71
C ALA A 24 29.27 5.68 15.83
N TRP A 25 28.63 5.89 17.00
CA TRP A 25 27.23 5.52 17.21
C TRP A 25 26.28 6.36 16.36
N LEU A 26 26.43 7.69 16.32
CA LEU A 26 25.60 8.58 15.48
C LEU A 26 25.73 8.24 14.00
N THR A 27 26.95 7.97 13.54
CA THR A 27 27.23 7.54 12.17
C THR A 27 26.54 6.21 11.87
N SER A 28 26.66 5.22 12.78
CA SER A 28 25.98 3.93 12.64
C SER A 28 24.45 4.08 12.60
N VAL A 29 23.87 4.96 13.43
CA VAL A 29 22.43 5.22 13.45
C VAL A 29 21.98 5.91 12.16
N ALA A 30 22.74 6.89 11.67
CA ALA A 30 22.44 7.60 10.43
C ALA A 30 22.45 6.65 9.23
N ILE A 31 23.46 5.78 9.14
CA ILE A 31 23.55 4.73 8.12
C ILE A 31 22.35 3.77 8.22
N THR A 32 22.08 3.23 9.41
CA THR A 32 20.94 2.30 9.61
C THR A 32 19.62 2.94 9.21
N THR A 33 19.43 4.21 9.55
CA THR A 33 18.22 4.96 9.20
C THR A 33 18.11 5.19 7.70
N ALA A 34 19.22 5.54 7.03
CA ALA A 34 19.26 5.68 5.58
C ALA A 34 18.98 4.35 4.87
N ASP A 35 19.57 3.25 5.32
CA ASP A 35 19.35 1.91 4.78
C ASP A 35 17.88 1.48 4.97
N VAL A 36 17.29 1.76 6.13
CA VAL A 36 15.87 1.48 6.39
C VAL A 36 14.96 2.33 5.51
N MET A 37 15.28 3.61 5.31
CA MET A 37 14.52 4.50 4.44
C MET A 37 14.67 4.14 2.95
N GLU A 38 15.85 3.70 2.53
CA GLU A 38 16.11 3.21 1.17
C GLU A 38 15.41 1.86 0.92
N ALA A 39 15.43 0.96 1.92
CA ALA A 39 14.67 -0.29 1.87
C ALA A 39 13.15 -0.05 1.90
N GLN A 40 12.69 0.99 2.61
CA GLN A 40 11.31 1.52 2.56
C GLN A 40 11.08 2.39 1.33
N LYS A 41 11.59 1.98 0.16
CA LYS A 41 11.17 2.56 -1.11
C LYS A 41 9.65 2.46 -1.20
N ILE A 42 8.96 3.60 -1.07
CA ILE A 42 7.52 3.69 -1.26
C ILE A 42 7.29 3.39 -2.74
N MET A 43 6.92 2.15 -3.02
CA MET A 43 6.58 1.71 -4.36
C MET A 43 5.18 2.25 -4.63
N GLU A 44 5.05 3.13 -5.61
CA GLU A 44 3.73 3.57 -6.05
C GLU A 44 3.01 2.36 -6.64
N VAL A 45 2.07 1.80 -5.87
CA VAL A 45 1.22 0.70 -6.34
C VAL A 45 0.13 1.32 -7.20
N GLY A 46 0.38 1.33 -8.51
CA GLY A 46 -0.63 1.72 -9.50
C GLY A 46 -1.80 0.74 -9.55
N THR A 47 -2.86 1.13 -10.24
CA THR A 47 -3.99 0.26 -10.56
C THR A 47 -3.61 -0.74 -11.65
N LEU A 48 -4.06 -1.98 -11.51
CA LEU A 48 -3.94 -3.01 -12.53
C LEU A 48 -4.98 -2.81 -13.64
N PRO A 49 -4.64 -3.14 -14.90
CA PRO A 49 -5.62 -3.33 -15.96
C PRO A 49 -6.69 -4.34 -15.55
N GLU A 50 -7.92 -4.17 -16.05
CA GLU A 50 -9.07 -5.01 -15.67
C GLU A 50 -8.78 -6.52 -15.78
N LYS A 51 -8.09 -6.94 -16.85
CA LYS A 51 -7.74 -8.35 -17.06
C LYS A 51 -6.81 -8.89 -15.96
N GLU A 52 -5.79 -8.12 -15.58
CA GLU A 52 -4.84 -8.48 -14.52
C GLU A 52 -5.50 -8.46 -13.15
N ALA A 53 -6.37 -7.47 -12.90
CA ALA A 53 -7.17 -7.38 -11.69
C ALA A 53 -8.06 -8.62 -11.50
N GLN A 54 -8.76 -9.07 -12.55
CA GLN A 54 -9.57 -10.28 -12.50
C GLN A 54 -8.73 -11.54 -12.28
N ILE A 55 -7.55 -11.64 -12.89
CA ILE A 55 -6.62 -12.76 -12.67
C ILE A 55 -6.17 -12.79 -11.21
N LEU A 56 -5.71 -11.66 -10.67
CA LEU A 56 -5.28 -11.54 -9.28
C LEU A 56 -6.42 -11.86 -8.30
N PHE A 57 -7.62 -11.35 -8.56
CA PHE A 57 -8.80 -11.62 -7.74
C PHE A 57 -9.09 -13.13 -7.68
N ARG A 58 -9.13 -13.81 -8.83
CA ARG A 58 -9.34 -15.28 -8.88
C ARG A 58 -8.25 -16.05 -8.16
N GLN A 59 -6.99 -15.61 -8.25
CA GLN A 59 -5.89 -16.25 -7.52
C GLN A 59 -6.06 -16.15 -5.99
N LYS A 60 -6.72 -15.10 -5.50
CA LYS A 60 -6.89 -14.85 -4.06
C LYS A 60 -8.20 -15.39 -3.50
N ALA A 61 -9.29 -15.36 -4.27
CA ALA A 61 -10.64 -15.66 -3.79
C ALA A 61 -11.00 -17.16 -3.66
N SER A 62 -10.00 -18.04 -3.53
CA SER A 62 -10.12 -19.50 -3.62
C SER A 62 -10.35 -20.00 -5.05
N ASN A 63 -10.16 -21.31 -5.25
CA ASN A 63 -10.45 -21.95 -6.53
C ASN A 63 -11.95 -21.92 -6.79
N LEU A 64 -12.41 -20.90 -7.53
CA LEU A 64 -13.77 -20.79 -8.08
C LEU A 64 -14.19 -22.00 -8.95
N VAL A 65 -13.27 -22.92 -9.21
CA VAL A 65 -13.49 -24.23 -9.86
C VAL A 65 -14.61 -25.01 -9.18
N ASP A 66 -14.72 -24.93 -7.85
CA ASP A 66 -15.71 -25.69 -7.08
C ASP A 66 -17.11 -25.06 -7.14
N ASN A 67 -17.23 -23.80 -7.59
CA ASN A 67 -18.51 -23.09 -7.68
C ASN A 67 -18.54 -22.15 -8.91
N PRO A 68 -18.81 -22.70 -10.11
CA PRO A 68 -18.91 -21.91 -11.34
C PRO A 68 -19.99 -20.82 -11.27
N SER A 69 -20.99 -20.99 -10.41
CA SER A 69 -22.06 -20.00 -10.20
C SER A 69 -21.58 -18.66 -9.60
N LEU A 70 -20.35 -18.61 -9.09
CA LEU A 70 -19.72 -17.39 -8.55
C LEU A 70 -18.90 -16.63 -9.58
N PHE A 71 -18.70 -17.16 -10.80
CA PHE A 71 -17.76 -16.60 -11.75
C PHE A 71 -18.11 -15.17 -12.19
N ASP A 72 -19.39 -14.94 -12.48
CA ASP A 72 -19.89 -13.62 -12.88
C ASP A 72 -19.83 -12.62 -11.71
N ILE A 73 -20.27 -13.05 -10.51
CA ILE A 73 -20.22 -12.21 -9.31
C ILE A 73 -18.76 -11.85 -8.96
N ALA A 74 -17.83 -12.81 -9.05
CA ALA A 74 -16.41 -12.56 -8.81
C ALA A 74 -15.81 -11.56 -9.80
N LYS A 75 -16.25 -11.59 -11.06
CA LYS A 75 -15.83 -10.62 -12.08
C LYS A 75 -16.30 -9.22 -11.71
N ASP A 76 -17.55 -9.07 -11.30
CA ASP A 76 -18.12 -7.77 -10.96
C ASP A 76 -17.55 -7.22 -9.64
N VAL A 77 -17.35 -8.06 -8.61
CA VAL A 77 -16.65 -7.67 -7.38
C VAL A 77 -15.22 -7.21 -7.68
N ALA A 78 -14.50 -7.90 -8.57
CA ALA A 78 -13.15 -7.50 -8.97
C ALA A 78 -13.13 -6.13 -9.67
N LYS A 79 -14.17 -5.79 -10.45
CA LYS A 79 -14.30 -4.46 -11.07
C LYS A 79 -14.53 -3.37 -10.04
N GLU A 80 -15.35 -3.62 -9.01
CA GLU A 80 -15.58 -2.65 -7.93
C GLU A 80 -14.31 -2.35 -7.12
N CYS A 81 -13.32 -3.23 -7.15
CA CYS A 81 -12.00 -2.97 -6.57
C CYS A 81 -11.15 -1.97 -7.40
N LYS A 82 -11.63 -1.56 -8.58
CA LYS A 82 -11.05 -0.52 -9.45
C LYS A 82 -9.55 -0.71 -9.75
N GLY A 83 -9.16 -1.97 -9.92
CA GLY A 83 -7.77 -2.33 -10.23
C GLY A 83 -6.78 -2.18 -9.08
N LEU A 84 -7.19 -1.73 -7.89
CA LEU A 84 -6.28 -1.53 -6.76
C LEU A 84 -5.84 -2.89 -6.17
N PRO A 85 -4.55 -3.27 -6.24
CA PRO A 85 -4.08 -4.58 -5.78
C PRO A 85 -4.44 -4.86 -4.31
N PHE A 86 -4.30 -3.84 -3.45
CA PHE A 86 -4.63 -3.99 -2.03
C PHE A 86 -6.12 -4.28 -1.82
N ALA A 87 -7.01 -3.50 -2.45
CA ALA A 87 -8.46 -3.74 -2.37
C ALA A 87 -8.83 -5.12 -2.90
N ILE A 88 -8.27 -5.52 -4.05
CA ILE A 88 -8.47 -6.83 -4.67
C ILE A 88 -8.09 -7.95 -3.70
N ILE A 89 -6.89 -7.91 -3.12
CA ILE A 89 -6.38 -8.95 -2.23
C ILE A 89 -7.24 -9.04 -0.97
N THR A 90 -7.59 -7.90 -0.37
CA THR A 90 -8.40 -7.84 0.85
C THR A 90 -9.81 -8.40 0.61
N VAL A 91 -10.52 -7.92 -0.41
CA VAL A 91 -11.89 -8.37 -0.70
C VAL A 91 -11.92 -9.84 -1.10
N ALA A 92 -11.01 -10.27 -1.99
CA ALA A 92 -10.90 -11.67 -2.39
C ALA A 92 -10.59 -12.59 -1.19
N GLY A 93 -9.70 -12.16 -0.29
CA GLY A 93 -9.37 -12.90 0.92
C GLY A 93 -10.56 -13.09 1.85
N GLU A 94 -11.36 -12.04 2.07
CA GLU A 94 -12.57 -12.10 2.90
C GLU A 94 -13.63 -13.05 2.31
N LEU A 95 -13.78 -13.06 0.98
CA LEU A 95 -14.80 -13.83 0.28
C LEU A 95 -14.42 -15.29 0.03
N LYS A 96 -13.15 -15.66 0.25
CA LYS A 96 -12.55 -16.97 -0.09
C LYS A 96 -13.33 -18.21 0.40
N GLN A 97 -14.04 -18.11 1.52
CA GLN A 97 -14.76 -19.22 2.14
C GLN A 97 -16.24 -18.87 2.41
N LYS A 98 -16.79 -17.91 1.67
CA LYS A 98 -18.15 -17.43 1.85
C LYS A 98 -19.11 -18.05 0.82
N THR A 99 -20.39 -18.09 1.18
CA THR A 99 -21.48 -18.60 0.34
C THR A 99 -21.92 -17.58 -0.70
N LYS A 100 -22.56 -18.01 -1.79
CA LYS A 100 -23.07 -17.12 -2.85
C LYS A 100 -23.87 -15.90 -2.35
N PRO A 101 -24.80 -16.01 -1.38
CA PRO A 101 -25.50 -14.84 -0.85
C PRO A 101 -24.56 -13.80 -0.21
N SER A 102 -23.47 -14.26 0.43
CA SER A 102 -22.46 -13.36 1.02
C SER A 102 -21.69 -12.61 -0.07
N TRP A 103 -21.47 -13.25 -1.21
CA TRP A 103 -20.83 -12.61 -2.38
C TRP A 103 -21.74 -11.56 -3.01
N GLU A 104 -23.04 -11.85 -3.14
CA GLU A 104 -24.04 -10.90 -3.65
C GLU A 104 -24.19 -9.69 -2.72
N ASP A 105 -24.21 -9.93 -1.41
CA ASP A 105 -24.25 -8.86 -0.42
C ASP A 105 -22.98 -8.00 -0.44
N ALA A 106 -21.80 -8.62 -0.51
CA ALA A 106 -20.54 -7.89 -0.63
C ALA A 106 -20.48 -7.04 -1.91
N LEU A 107 -20.94 -7.57 -3.05
CA LEU A 107 -21.03 -6.80 -4.29
C LEU A 107 -21.93 -5.58 -4.12
N LYS A 108 -23.12 -5.77 -3.54
CA LYS A 108 -24.05 -4.66 -3.27
C LYS A 108 -23.41 -3.60 -2.37
N GLN A 109 -22.76 -4.01 -1.28
CA GLN A 109 -22.09 -3.08 -0.37
C GLN A 109 -20.96 -2.31 -1.05
N LEU A 110 -20.21 -2.95 -1.95
CA LEU A 110 -19.15 -2.30 -2.72
C LEU A 110 -19.71 -1.28 -3.71
N CYS A 111 -20.79 -1.59 -4.42
CA CYS A 111 -21.45 -0.66 -5.32
C CYS A 111 -22.05 0.55 -4.57
N ASP A 112 -22.61 0.34 -3.39
CA ASP A 112 -23.24 1.38 -2.58
C ASP A 112 -22.23 2.24 -1.79
N ALA A 113 -20.96 1.80 -1.70
CA ALA A 113 -19.92 2.48 -0.95
C ALA A 113 -19.55 3.81 -1.61
N LYS A 114 -20.07 4.92 -1.06
CA LYS A 114 -19.54 6.27 -1.35
C LYS A 114 -18.12 6.38 -0.81
N THR A 115 -17.20 6.90 -1.62
CA THR A 115 -15.83 7.21 -1.18
C THR A 115 -15.87 8.22 -0.03
N ARG A 116 -15.64 7.75 1.19
CA ARG A 116 -15.34 8.66 2.30
C ARG A 116 -13.93 9.17 2.11
N ASN A 117 -13.78 10.47 1.93
CA ASN A 117 -12.46 11.10 1.96
C ASN A 117 -11.88 10.90 3.36
N ILE A 118 -10.84 10.06 3.48
CA ILE A 118 -10.17 9.80 4.76
C ILE A 118 -9.18 10.95 4.99
N PRO A 119 -9.37 11.79 6.02
CA PRO A 119 -8.46 12.89 6.31
C PRO A 119 -7.04 12.36 6.55
N GLY A 120 -6.03 12.94 5.88
CA GLY A 120 -4.62 12.53 6.01
C GLY A 120 -4.15 11.51 4.98
N VAL A 121 -5.03 10.90 4.19
CA VAL A 121 -4.65 10.16 2.98
C VAL A 121 -4.41 11.16 1.86
N HIS A 122 -3.19 11.21 1.33
CA HIS A 122 -2.87 12.06 0.19
C HIS A 122 -3.80 11.72 -0.99
N SER A 123 -4.50 12.72 -1.52
CA SER A 123 -5.45 12.57 -2.65
C SER A 123 -4.83 11.99 -3.92
N LYS A 124 -3.49 12.00 -4.03
CA LYS A 124 -2.75 11.37 -5.12
C LYS A 124 -2.74 9.84 -5.07
N VAL A 125 -3.01 9.23 -3.92
CA VAL A 125 -3.07 7.76 -3.76
C VAL A 125 -4.34 7.17 -4.38
N TYR A 126 -5.41 7.96 -4.48
CA TYR A 126 -6.68 7.57 -5.10
C TYR A 126 -7.08 8.59 -6.17
N LYS A 127 -6.32 8.64 -7.27
CA LYS A 127 -6.82 9.24 -8.51
C LYS A 127 -7.43 8.12 -9.37
N PHE A 128 -8.74 8.18 -9.55
CA PHE A 128 -9.44 7.46 -10.61
C PHE A 128 -9.38 8.29 -11.89
#